data_AF-X6PXN5-F1
#
_entry.id   AF-X6PXN5-F1
#
_cell.length_a   1.000
_cell.length_b   1.000
_cell.length_c   1.000
_cell.angle_alpha   90.00
_cell.angle_beta   90.00
_cell.angle_gamma   90.00
#
_symmetry.space_group_name_H-M   'P 1'
#
loop_
_entity.id
_entity.type
_entity.pdbx_description
1 polymer ?
#
loop_
_entity_poly.entity_id
_entity_poly.type
_entity_poly.pdbx_seq_one_letter_code
_entity_poly.pdbx_strand_id
1 'polypeptide(L)'
;MRKHRLVKFIATSLLAFLGMVIIVACTDGSRKVVKAFPKKDSVVVQKQTDLPQRVFKNLETVVDTVYDDWHVLIQTADTKRKIKYYKMFEKKLLVTVSKKGKLLFDKKEFTVNDFISTDSTYQLYVRPSIEITNTTVYVSVGIYQAETDEGFPFVLAFSKGGKVKSYSIPKAWDQSDLATDFYIRYIHEAQQKPVDKASLIKLAHIYGSSKFVQQVTNNGFQSICPTKVFSRHLRNIEVASEFMDSGDSTKIRSKVYFYLHDTYTPFDSVYVEMKRDDDVNYGCVIDKVIP
;
A
#
# COMPACT_ATOMS: atom_id res chain seq x y z
N MET A 1 -17.04 27.84 11.91
CA MET A 1 -16.99 26.51 12.58
C MET A 1 -15.82 25.72 11.99
N ARG A 2 -14.56 25.98 12.38
CA ARG A 2 -13.81 25.18 13.39
C ARG A 2 -14.30 23.72 13.49
N LYS A 3 -13.57 22.77 12.89
CA LYS A 3 -12.87 21.67 13.57
C LYS A 3 -12.05 20.80 12.57
N HIS A 4 -10.77 21.15 12.45
CA HIS A 4 -9.59 20.29 12.24
C HIS A 4 -9.59 19.35 11.01
N ARG A 5 -8.65 19.45 10.06
CA ARG A 5 -7.25 19.01 10.27
C ARG A 5 -6.29 19.45 9.13
N LEU A 6 -6.55 20.58 8.47
CA LEU A 6 -5.56 21.14 7.52
C LEU A 6 -4.44 21.95 8.21
N VAL A 7 -4.47 22.07 9.55
CA VAL A 7 -3.53 22.88 10.33
C VAL A 7 -2.78 22.00 11.33
N LYS A 8 -1.71 21.34 10.86
CA LYS A 8 -0.58 20.89 11.69
C LYS A 8 0.74 20.97 10.91
N PHE A 9 0.92 22.05 10.16
CA PHE A 9 2.25 22.54 9.82
C PHE A 9 2.66 23.57 10.87
N ILE A 10 3.91 23.47 11.34
CA ILE A 10 4.59 24.34 12.31
C ILE A 10 4.31 23.97 13.79
N ALA A 11 5.21 23.18 14.40
CA ALA A 11 5.90 23.56 15.64
C ALA A 11 6.88 22.45 16.09
N THR A 12 8.15 22.84 16.03
CA THR A 12 9.37 22.24 16.55
C THR A 12 9.38 21.92 18.07
N SER A 13 10.13 20.86 18.39
CA SER A 13 11.04 20.68 19.54
C SER A 13 10.58 20.58 21.00
N LEU A 14 10.97 19.43 21.57
CA LEU A 14 11.70 19.22 22.84
C LEU A 14 10.99 19.46 24.19
N LEU A 15 10.82 18.37 24.93
CA LEU A 15 11.53 18.02 26.20
C LEU A 15 10.99 16.64 26.64
N ALA A 16 11.73 15.51 26.55
CA ALA A 16 12.95 15.07 27.24
C ALA A 16 12.71 14.46 28.64
N PHE A 17 13.36 13.29 28.85
CA PHE A 17 13.55 12.51 30.09
C PHE A 17 12.36 11.62 30.54
N LEU A 18 12.50 10.41 31.08
CA LEU A 18 13.61 9.65 31.67
C LEU A 18 13.15 8.17 31.82
N GLY A 19 14.05 7.18 31.85
CA GLY A 19 13.78 5.92 32.57
C GLY A 19 14.22 4.61 31.92
N MET A 20 15.51 4.30 32.04
CA MET A 20 16.05 2.93 31.98
C MET A 20 15.43 2.05 33.06
N VAL A 21 15.01 0.83 32.71
CA VAL A 21 15.11 -0.33 33.61
C VAL A 21 15.55 -1.55 32.80
N ILE A 22 16.79 -1.95 33.02
CA ILE A 22 17.34 -3.27 32.74
C ILE A 22 16.99 -4.13 33.96
N ILE A 23 16.39 -5.31 33.76
CA ILE A 23 16.47 -6.40 34.74
C ILE A 23 17.18 -7.57 34.07
N VAL A 24 18.45 -7.71 34.45
CA VAL A 24 19.21 -8.95 34.36
C VAL A 24 18.95 -9.71 35.66
N ALA A 25 18.61 -10.99 35.56
CA ALA A 25 18.86 -11.96 36.60
C ALA A 25 19.22 -13.30 35.96
N CYS A 26 20.50 -13.66 36.06
CA CYS A 26 21.03 -15.00 35.85
C CYS A 26 20.92 -15.83 37.14
N THR A 27 21.35 -17.09 37.02
CA THR A 27 21.60 -18.14 38.03
C THR A 27 20.49 -19.18 38.12
N ASP A 28 20.76 -20.49 38.19
CA ASP A 28 21.92 -21.28 37.77
C ASP A 28 21.49 -22.76 37.76
N GLY A 29 22.19 -23.57 36.97
CA GLY A 29 22.51 -24.95 37.35
C GLY A 29 21.41 -26.00 37.33
N SER A 30 21.42 -26.84 36.29
CA SER A 30 21.81 -28.25 36.48
C SER A 30 21.97 -28.99 35.15
N ARG A 31 23.20 -29.47 34.93
CA ARG A 31 23.53 -30.45 33.88
C ARG A 31 22.90 -31.79 34.22
N LYS A 32 22.16 -32.39 33.28
CA LYS A 32 22.18 -33.85 33.03
C LYS A 32 22.13 -34.10 31.53
N VAL A 33 23.27 -34.52 30.98
CA VAL A 33 23.39 -35.22 29.69
C VAL A 33 22.81 -36.61 29.88
N VAL A 34 21.96 -37.11 28.97
CA VAL A 34 21.97 -38.51 28.47
C VAL A 34 21.13 -38.63 27.18
N LYS A 35 21.81 -39.09 26.13
CA LYS A 35 21.44 -39.88 24.94
C LYS A 35 20.49 -39.34 23.86
N ALA A 36 21.01 -39.45 22.64
CA ALA A 36 20.34 -39.23 21.36
C ALA A 36 19.77 -40.53 20.76
N PHE A 37 18.80 -40.29 19.85
CA PHE A 37 18.22 -41.13 18.78
C PHE A 37 17.12 -42.16 19.15
N PRO A 38 16.14 -42.46 18.25
CA PRO A 38 15.83 -41.91 16.91
C PRO A 38 14.35 -41.45 16.70
N LYS A 39 14.10 -40.86 15.53
CA LYS A 39 12.81 -40.41 14.95
C LYS A 39 11.62 -41.37 15.18
N LYS A 40 10.47 -40.78 15.51
CA LYS A 40 9.15 -41.32 15.15
C LYS A 40 8.25 -40.15 14.75
N ASP A 41 7.85 -40.12 13.48
CA ASP A 41 6.94 -39.14 12.92
C ASP A 41 5.66 -39.08 13.74
N SER A 42 5.58 -38.04 14.56
CA SER A 42 4.38 -37.69 15.29
C SER A 42 3.80 -36.52 14.54
N VAL A 43 2.76 -36.77 13.75
CA VAL A 43 1.91 -35.72 13.20
C VAL A 43 1.36 -34.96 14.40
N VAL A 44 1.97 -33.81 14.70
CA VAL A 44 1.41 -32.84 15.63
C VAL A 44 0.21 -32.26 14.90
N VAL A 45 -0.96 -32.90 15.08
CA VAL A 45 -2.23 -32.23 14.88
C VAL A 45 -2.24 -31.12 15.92
N GLN A 46 -1.79 -29.93 15.50
CA GLN A 46 -1.93 -28.72 16.28
C GLN A 46 -3.43 -28.54 16.49
N LYS A 47 -3.87 -28.85 17.71
CA LYS A 47 -5.21 -28.59 18.20
C LYS A 47 -5.43 -27.10 18.02
N GLN A 48 -6.19 -26.75 16.99
CA GLN A 48 -6.60 -25.39 16.68
C GLN A 48 -7.30 -24.89 17.93
N THR A 49 -6.63 -24.03 18.68
CA THR A 49 -7.23 -23.34 19.81
C THR A 49 -8.42 -22.59 19.25
N ASP A 50 -9.63 -22.93 19.69
CA ASP A 50 -10.88 -22.26 19.29
C ASP A 50 -10.84 -20.81 19.75
N LEU A 51 -10.13 -19.99 18.99
CA LEU A 51 -10.27 -18.55 19.00
C LEU A 51 -11.74 -18.26 18.65
N PRO A 52 -12.43 -17.38 19.39
CA PRO A 52 -13.83 -17.08 19.10
C PRO A 52 -13.97 -16.67 17.64
N GLN A 53 -14.74 -17.45 16.88
CA GLN A 53 -14.95 -17.22 15.47
C GLN A 53 -15.62 -15.85 15.30
N ARG A 54 -14.91 -14.90 14.67
CA ARG A 54 -15.45 -13.56 14.45
C ARG A 54 -16.66 -13.66 13.52
N VAL A 55 -17.84 -13.35 14.04
CA VAL A 55 -19.09 -13.33 13.26
C VAL A 55 -19.24 -11.96 12.61
N PHE A 56 -19.37 -11.95 11.28
CA PHE A 56 -19.52 -10.75 10.48
C PHE A 56 -20.92 -10.72 9.86
N LYS A 57 -21.64 -9.62 10.07
CA LYS A 57 -22.96 -9.42 9.46
C LYS A 57 -22.81 -9.09 7.98
N ASN A 58 -23.62 -9.73 7.13
CA ASN A 58 -23.62 -9.52 5.68
C ASN A 58 -22.21 -9.65 5.08
N LEU A 59 -21.51 -10.73 5.48
CA LEU A 59 -20.18 -11.05 4.97
C LEU A 59 -20.27 -11.47 3.50
N GLU A 60 -19.52 -10.81 2.64
CA GLU A 60 -19.47 -11.06 1.20
C GLU A 60 -18.02 -11.20 0.74
N THR A 61 -17.73 -12.23 -0.06
CA THR A 61 -16.42 -12.36 -0.71
C THR A 61 -16.41 -11.53 -1.99
N VAL A 62 -15.46 -10.61 -2.07
CA VAL A 62 -15.30 -9.67 -3.19
C VAL A 62 -14.20 -10.13 -4.14
N VAL A 63 -13.10 -10.63 -3.56
CA VAL A 63 -12.02 -11.25 -4.32
C VAL A 63 -11.53 -12.48 -3.56
N ASP A 64 -11.34 -13.58 -4.28
CA ASP A 64 -10.62 -14.76 -3.81
C ASP A 64 -9.71 -15.21 -4.95
N THR A 65 -8.41 -14.98 -4.81
CA THR A 65 -7.46 -15.21 -5.90
C THR A 65 -6.14 -15.75 -5.40
N VAL A 66 -5.54 -16.58 -6.24
CA VAL A 66 -4.17 -17.08 -6.08
C VAL A 66 -3.34 -16.58 -7.25
N TYR A 67 -2.21 -15.96 -6.95
CA TYR A 67 -1.27 -15.48 -7.95
C TYR A 67 0.16 -15.72 -7.47
N ASP A 68 0.95 -16.44 -8.27
CA ASP A 68 2.22 -17.04 -7.84
C ASP A 68 2.05 -17.76 -6.49
N ASP A 69 2.85 -17.36 -5.49
CA ASP A 69 2.80 -17.89 -4.14
C ASP A 69 1.78 -17.20 -3.22
N TRP A 70 1.06 -16.18 -3.70
CA TRP A 70 0.13 -15.41 -2.89
C TRP A 70 -1.28 -15.97 -2.98
N HIS A 71 -1.96 -16.05 -1.84
CA HIS A 71 -3.41 -16.17 -1.77
C HIS A 71 -3.97 -14.92 -1.10
N VAL A 72 -4.95 -14.30 -1.76
CA VAL A 72 -5.57 -13.04 -1.33
C VAL A 72 -7.07 -13.23 -1.32
N LEU A 73 -7.66 -13.14 -0.13
CA LEU A 73 -9.09 -13.16 0.08
C LEU A 73 -9.52 -11.80 0.64
N ILE A 74 -10.32 -11.08 -0.13
CA ILE A 74 -10.93 -9.82 0.25
C ILE A 74 -12.41 -10.05 0.46
N GLN A 75 -12.88 -9.72 1.65
CA GLN A 75 -14.29 -9.76 1.99
C GLN A 75 -14.75 -8.39 2.46
N THR A 76 -16.06 -8.14 2.41
CA THR A 76 -16.68 -7.02 3.10
C THR A 76 -17.76 -7.47 4.05
N ALA A 77 -18.04 -6.64 5.04
CA ALA A 77 -19.12 -6.86 5.99
C ALA A 77 -19.72 -5.53 6.42
N ASP A 78 -20.93 -5.57 6.96
CA ASP A 78 -21.54 -4.40 7.57
C ASP A 78 -20.82 -4.05 8.89
N THR A 79 -20.66 -2.76 9.12
CA THR A 79 -20.42 -2.22 10.46
C THR A 79 -21.74 -2.01 11.20
N LYS A 80 -21.66 -1.52 12.45
CA LYS A 80 -22.84 -1.11 13.22
C LYS A 80 -23.30 0.32 12.88
N ARG A 81 -22.53 1.08 12.09
CA ARG A 81 -22.82 2.49 11.80
C ARG A 81 -23.69 2.60 10.56
N LYS A 82 -24.70 3.48 10.60
CA LYS A 82 -25.51 3.83 9.44
C LYS A 82 -24.87 5.00 8.70
N ILE A 83 -24.97 4.98 7.38
CA ILE A 83 -24.54 6.11 6.55
C ILE A 83 -25.60 7.21 6.67
N LYS A 84 -25.15 8.45 6.89
CA LYS A 84 -26.05 9.60 7.05
C LYS A 84 -26.89 9.77 5.78
N TYR A 85 -28.18 10.01 5.93
CA TYR A 85 -29.16 10.19 4.84
C TYR A 85 -29.55 8.93 4.05
N TYR A 86 -28.96 7.76 4.33
CA TYR A 86 -29.26 6.52 3.62
C TYR A 86 -29.71 5.40 4.55
N LYS A 87 -30.44 4.42 3.99
CA LYS A 87 -30.91 3.21 4.72
C LYS A 87 -29.89 2.07 4.70
N MET A 88 -28.59 2.37 4.61
CA MET A 88 -27.49 1.40 4.54
C MET A 88 -26.52 1.55 5.70
N PHE A 89 -25.81 0.47 5.99
CA PHE A 89 -24.72 0.44 6.96
C PHE A 89 -23.39 0.70 6.25
N GLU A 90 -22.49 1.41 6.93
CA GLU A 90 -21.10 1.56 6.47
C GLU A 90 -20.48 0.17 6.33
N LYS A 91 -19.78 -0.08 5.22
CA LYS A 91 -19.04 -1.32 4.97
C LYS A 91 -17.65 -1.26 5.57
N LYS A 92 -17.12 -2.42 5.95
CA LYS A 92 -15.70 -2.62 6.29
C LYS A 92 -15.06 -3.66 5.39
N LEU A 93 -13.77 -3.48 5.12
CA LEU A 93 -12.92 -4.41 4.39
C LEU A 93 -12.31 -5.43 5.35
N LEU A 94 -12.24 -6.68 4.93
CA LEU A 94 -11.55 -7.75 5.64
C LEU A 94 -10.56 -8.37 4.65
N VAL A 95 -9.26 -8.21 4.89
CA VAL A 95 -8.23 -8.73 4.00
C VAL A 95 -7.48 -9.87 4.66
N THR A 96 -7.52 -11.04 4.03
CA THR A 96 -6.72 -12.20 4.39
C THR A 96 -5.67 -12.41 3.31
N VAL A 97 -4.41 -12.49 3.73
CA VAL A 97 -3.29 -12.70 2.81
C VAL A 97 -2.39 -13.80 3.35
N SER A 98 -2.08 -14.77 2.51
CA SER A 98 -1.06 -15.77 2.78
C SER A 98 -0.04 -15.81 1.64
N LYS A 99 1.18 -16.26 1.96
CA LYS A 99 2.23 -16.48 0.96
C LYS A 99 2.90 -17.83 1.21
N LYS A 100 3.00 -18.68 0.19
CA LYS A 100 3.53 -20.06 0.30
C LYS A 100 2.83 -20.86 1.42
N GLY A 101 1.52 -20.72 1.54
CA GLY A 101 0.71 -21.34 2.60
C GLY A 101 0.89 -20.74 4.01
N LYS A 102 1.81 -19.79 4.21
CA LYS A 102 1.97 -19.09 5.50
C LYS A 102 1.00 -17.90 5.56
N LEU A 103 0.09 -17.93 6.53
CA LEU A 103 -0.80 -16.82 6.83
C LEU A 103 0.00 -15.61 7.32
N LEU A 104 -0.16 -14.46 6.66
CA LEU A 104 0.48 -13.19 7.01
C LEU A 104 -0.51 -12.24 7.66
N PHE A 105 -1.75 -12.20 7.15
CA PHE A 105 -2.83 -11.39 7.66
C PHE A 105 -4.10 -12.22 7.69
N ASP A 106 -4.76 -12.27 8.84
CA ASP A 106 -6.04 -12.93 9.03
C ASP A 106 -7.14 -11.88 9.22
N LYS A 107 -8.04 -11.76 8.23
CA LYS A 107 -9.18 -10.82 8.23
C LYS A 107 -8.82 -9.45 8.81
N LYS A 108 -7.72 -8.85 8.31
CA LYS A 108 -7.28 -7.52 8.71
C LYS A 108 -8.39 -6.52 8.36
N GLU A 109 -8.96 -5.89 9.37
CA GLU A 109 -10.13 -5.01 9.21
C GLU A 109 -9.71 -3.58 8.83
N PHE A 110 -10.43 -2.98 7.88
CA PHE A 110 -10.35 -1.56 7.55
C PHE A 110 -11.75 -0.94 7.45
N THR A 111 -11.91 0.23 8.02
CA THR A 111 -13.11 1.06 8.07
C THR A 111 -12.81 2.45 7.53
N VAL A 112 -13.83 3.29 7.32
CA VAL A 112 -13.62 4.68 6.85
C VAL A 112 -12.65 5.45 7.77
N ASN A 113 -12.70 5.18 9.08
CA ASN A 113 -11.87 5.87 10.08
C ASN A 113 -10.37 5.52 9.99
N ASP A 114 -10.01 4.44 9.30
CA ASP A 114 -8.61 4.07 9.07
C ASP A 114 -7.95 4.92 7.98
N PHE A 115 -8.75 5.66 7.20
CA PHE A 115 -8.30 6.47 6.05
C PHE A 115 -8.58 7.95 6.24
N ILE A 116 -9.82 8.31 6.56
CA ILE A 116 -10.26 9.70 6.67
C ILE A 116 -10.99 9.96 8.00
N SER A 117 -11.38 11.23 8.20
CA SER A 117 -12.15 11.68 9.36
C SER A 117 -13.47 10.91 9.54
N THR A 118 -14.05 11.00 10.74
CA THR A 118 -15.28 10.30 11.16
C THR A 118 -16.57 10.82 10.50
N ASP A 119 -16.52 11.41 9.31
CA ASP A 119 -17.72 11.91 8.64
C ASP A 119 -18.55 10.73 8.11
N SER A 120 -19.74 10.59 8.68
CA SER A 120 -20.72 9.52 8.39
C SER A 120 -21.36 9.58 7.00
N THR A 121 -21.01 10.58 6.17
CA THR A 121 -21.42 10.68 4.76
C THR A 121 -20.57 9.81 3.84
N TYR A 122 -19.35 9.46 4.26
CA TYR A 122 -18.43 8.62 3.50
C TYR A 122 -18.60 7.13 3.83
N GLN A 123 -18.33 6.31 2.84
CA GLN A 123 -18.30 4.86 2.94
C GLN A 123 -17.13 4.26 2.17
N LEU A 124 -16.72 3.06 2.59
CA LEU A 124 -15.80 2.24 1.81
C LEU A 124 -16.52 1.72 0.56
N TYR A 125 -15.97 2.03 -0.61
CA TYR A 125 -16.42 1.48 -1.88
C TYR A 125 -15.72 0.15 -2.19
N VAL A 126 -16.51 -0.83 -2.63
CA VAL A 126 -16.20 -2.27 -2.49
C VAL A 126 -15.75 -2.93 -3.80
N ARG A 127 -15.20 -2.17 -4.75
CA ARG A 127 -14.61 -2.73 -5.97
C ARG A 127 -13.08 -2.60 -5.98
N PRO A 128 -12.36 -3.33 -5.11
CA PRO A 128 -10.92 -3.21 -5.04
C PRO A 128 -10.28 -3.77 -6.32
N SER A 129 -9.28 -3.06 -6.83
CA SER A 129 -8.33 -3.63 -7.77
C SER A 129 -7.13 -4.19 -7.01
N ILE A 130 -6.61 -5.33 -7.48
CA ILE A 130 -5.47 -6.00 -6.87
C ILE A 130 -4.32 -6.00 -7.87
N GLU A 131 -3.13 -5.72 -7.34
CA GLU A 131 -1.88 -5.90 -8.05
C GLU A 131 -0.88 -6.60 -7.14
N ILE A 132 -0.10 -7.53 -7.70
CA ILE A 132 0.73 -8.43 -6.91
C ILE A 132 2.15 -8.43 -7.46
N THR A 133 3.11 -8.15 -6.60
CA THR A 133 4.55 -8.32 -6.86
C THR A 133 5.07 -9.55 -6.12
N ASN A 134 6.37 -9.86 -6.22
CA ASN A 134 6.94 -10.97 -5.43
C ASN A 134 6.90 -10.69 -3.93
N THR A 135 6.86 -9.41 -3.57
CA THR A 135 7.09 -8.87 -2.23
C THR A 135 5.86 -8.26 -1.60
N THR A 136 4.86 -7.85 -2.38
CA THR A 136 3.72 -7.09 -1.87
C THR A 136 2.43 -7.42 -2.61
N VAL A 137 1.33 -7.51 -1.88
CA VAL A 137 -0.03 -7.45 -2.43
C VAL A 137 -0.54 -6.03 -2.23
N TYR A 138 -0.91 -5.38 -3.32
CA TYR A 138 -1.51 -4.06 -3.31
C TYR A 138 -3.01 -4.16 -3.53
N VAL A 139 -3.78 -3.57 -2.63
CA VAL A 139 -5.23 -3.51 -2.71
C VAL A 139 -5.64 -2.05 -2.80
N SER A 140 -6.13 -1.63 -3.97
CA SER A 140 -6.69 -0.30 -4.15
C SER A 140 -8.09 -0.27 -3.57
N VAL A 141 -8.40 0.75 -2.79
CA VAL A 141 -9.72 1.00 -2.20
C VAL A 141 -10.07 2.45 -2.37
N GLY A 142 -11.35 2.80 -2.24
CA GLY A 142 -11.72 4.20 -2.20
C GLY A 142 -12.79 4.47 -1.16
N ILE A 143 -12.71 5.68 -0.62
CA ILE A 143 -13.63 6.19 0.37
C ILE A 143 -14.43 7.31 -0.27
N TYR A 144 -15.69 7.05 -0.57
CA TYR A 144 -16.55 7.94 -1.35
C TYR A 144 -17.76 8.36 -0.55
N GLN A 145 -18.24 9.57 -0.80
CA GLN A 145 -19.54 9.96 -0.32
C GLN A 145 -20.59 9.03 -0.95
N ALA A 146 -21.58 8.64 -0.16
CA ALA A 146 -22.58 7.69 -0.63
C ALA A 146 -23.34 8.19 -1.85
N GLU A 147 -23.51 7.30 -2.84
CA GLU A 147 -24.17 7.59 -4.13
C GLU A 147 -23.51 8.71 -4.95
N THR A 148 -22.21 8.99 -4.75
CA THR A 148 -21.44 9.93 -5.58
C THR A 148 -20.07 9.36 -5.96
N ASP A 149 -19.45 9.97 -6.97
CA ASP A 149 -18.05 9.69 -7.34
C ASP A 149 -17.05 10.58 -6.58
N GLU A 150 -17.54 11.38 -5.61
CA GLU A 150 -16.71 12.26 -4.81
C GLU A 150 -16.05 11.49 -3.66
N GLY A 151 -14.72 11.35 -3.71
CA GLY A 151 -14.02 10.59 -2.70
C GLY A 151 -12.51 10.60 -2.84
N PHE A 152 -11.90 9.75 -2.03
CA PHE A 152 -10.45 9.65 -1.87
C PHE A 152 -10.02 8.20 -2.12
N PRO A 153 -9.20 7.95 -3.15
CA PRO A 153 -8.64 6.64 -3.37
C PRO A 153 -7.37 6.42 -2.54
N PHE A 154 -7.16 5.17 -2.15
CA PHE A 154 -6.03 4.72 -1.35
C PHE A 154 -5.51 3.39 -1.91
N VAL A 155 -4.24 3.08 -1.63
CA VAL A 155 -3.69 1.74 -1.81
C VAL A 155 -3.16 1.20 -0.49
N LEU A 156 -3.57 -0.02 -0.16
CA LEU A 156 -3.05 -0.81 0.94
C LEU A 156 -1.96 -1.75 0.42
N ALA A 157 -0.74 -1.61 0.92
CA ALA A 157 0.42 -2.42 0.56
C ALA A 157 0.70 -3.46 1.64
N PHE A 158 0.33 -4.72 1.40
CA PHE A 158 0.56 -5.87 2.28
C PHE A 158 1.88 -6.57 1.92
N SER A 159 2.96 -6.21 2.61
CA SER A 159 4.29 -6.73 2.31
C SER A 159 4.51 -8.13 2.90
N LYS A 160 5.33 -8.95 2.23
CA LYS A 160 5.72 -10.33 2.62
C LYS A 160 6.32 -10.43 4.03
N GLY A 161 6.84 -9.31 4.56
CA GLY A 161 7.34 -9.19 5.92
C GLY A 161 6.26 -9.04 6.99
N GLY A 162 4.97 -9.15 6.66
CA GLY A 162 3.86 -9.03 7.61
C GLY A 162 3.55 -7.59 8.03
N LYS A 163 3.95 -6.60 7.23
CA LYS A 163 3.63 -5.18 7.44
C LYS A 163 2.61 -4.72 6.41
N VAL A 164 1.66 -3.90 6.84
CA VAL A 164 0.73 -3.20 5.95
C VAL A 164 0.96 -1.71 6.05
N LYS A 165 0.94 -1.03 4.91
CA LYS A 165 0.99 0.43 4.84
C LYS A 165 -0.11 0.94 3.92
N SER A 166 -0.76 2.02 4.33
CA SER A 166 -1.74 2.74 3.50
C SER A 166 -1.07 3.94 2.85
N TYR A 167 -1.46 4.24 1.62
CA TYR A 167 -1.04 5.41 0.86
C TYR A 167 -2.29 6.09 0.29
N SER A 168 -2.39 7.40 0.42
CA SER A 168 -3.33 8.19 -0.38
C SER A 168 -2.88 8.20 -1.83
N ILE A 169 -3.85 8.21 -2.74
CA ILE A 169 -3.60 8.40 -4.17
C ILE A 169 -4.26 9.72 -4.54
N PRO A 170 -3.56 10.87 -4.48
CA PRO A 170 -4.14 12.10 -4.97
C PRO A 170 -4.49 11.92 -6.45
N LYS A 171 -5.74 12.26 -6.83
CA LYS A 171 -6.23 12.16 -8.19
C LYS A 171 -6.47 13.54 -8.76
N ALA A 172 -5.84 13.82 -9.90
CA ALA A 172 -6.16 14.94 -10.77
C ALA A 172 -7.33 14.62 -11.72
N TRP A 173 -7.69 13.33 -11.84
CA TRP A 173 -8.70 12.81 -12.77
C TRP A 173 -8.32 12.98 -14.24
N ASP A 174 -7.01 12.87 -14.50
CA ASP A 174 -6.41 12.93 -15.82
C ASP A 174 -5.31 11.86 -15.98
N GLN A 175 -4.63 11.84 -17.13
CA GLN A 175 -3.61 10.84 -17.42
C GLN A 175 -2.38 10.89 -16.48
N SER A 176 -2.15 12.01 -15.78
CA SER A 176 -1.04 12.12 -14.83
C SER A 176 -1.19 11.14 -13.66
N ASP A 177 -2.43 10.76 -13.32
CA ASP A 177 -2.73 9.83 -12.24
C ASP A 177 -2.08 8.45 -12.41
N LEU A 178 -1.77 8.05 -13.65
CA LEU A 178 -0.97 6.86 -13.95
C LEU A 178 0.40 6.93 -13.27
N ALA A 179 1.07 8.09 -13.36
CA ALA A 179 2.40 8.28 -12.78
C ALA A 179 2.35 8.28 -11.25
N THR A 180 1.34 8.92 -10.65
CA THR A 180 1.15 8.89 -9.19
C THR A 180 0.98 7.45 -8.69
N ASP A 181 0.09 6.67 -9.31
CA ASP A 181 -0.16 5.28 -8.92
C ASP A 181 1.11 4.41 -9.07
N PHE A 182 1.81 4.53 -10.21
CA PHE A 182 3.09 3.87 -10.44
C PHE A 182 4.12 4.19 -9.35
N TYR A 183 4.40 5.47 -9.08
CA TYR A 183 5.47 5.85 -8.18
C TYR A 183 5.19 5.53 -6.72
N ILE A 184 3.93 5.55 -6.26
CA ILE A 184 3.56 5.09 -4.91
C ILE A 184 4.01 3.63 -4.72
N ARG A 185 3.68 2.77 -5.69
CA ARG A 185 4.01 1.33 -5.65
C ARG A 185 5.49 1.09 -5.84
N TYR A 186 6.09 1.76 -6.82
CA TYR A 186 7.49 1.61 -7.16
C TYR A 186 8.42 2.03 -6.02
N ILE A 187 8.14 3.16 -5.36
CA ILE A 187 8.91 3.60 -4.19
C ILE A 187 8.71 2.65 -3.02
N HIS A 188 7.48 2.15 -2.80
CA HIS A 188 7.24 1.13 -1.78
C HIS A 188 8.15 -0.09 -1.99
N GLU A 189 8.23 -0.61 -3.21
CA GLU A 189 9.11 -1.74 -3.53
C GLU A 189 10.60 -1.39 -3.43
N ALA A 190 11.00 -0.23 -3.95
CA ALA A 190 12.40 0.18 -3.99
C ALA A 190 12.97 0.50 -2.60
N GLN A 191 12.11 0.74 -1.60
CA GLN A 191 12.50 0.93 -0.20
C GLN A 191 12.47 -0.37 0.64
N GLN A 192 12.05 -1.50 0.07
CA GLN A 192 12.13 -2.81 0.74
C GLN A 192 13.59 -3.23 0.97
N LYS A 193 13.81 -4.05 2.01
CA LYS A 193 15.15 -4.56 2.36
C LYS A 193 15.12 -6.08 2.51
N PRO A 194 15.86 -6.84 1.67
CA PRO A 194 16.55 -6.39 0.46
C PRO A 194 15.56 -5.93 -0.63
N VAL A 195 16.04 -5.12 -1.59
CA VAL A 195 15.26 -4.68 -2.76
C VAL A 195 15.06 -5.87 -3.70
N ASP A 196 13.81 -6.13 -4.08
CA ASP A 196 13.47 -7.17 -5.06
C ASP A 196 13.36 -6.56 -6.46
N LYS A 197 14.43 -6.67 -7.26
CA LYS A 197 14.48 -6.08 -8.60
C LYS A 197 13.38 -6.61 -9.53
N ALA A 198 13.01 -7.88 -9.39
CA ALA A 198 11.97 -8.50 -10.21
C ALA A 198 10.60 -7.85 -9.97
N SER A 199 10.28 -7.49 -8.72
CA SER A 199 9.06 -6.74 -8.39
C SER A 199 9.03 -5.35 -9.04
N LEU A 200 10.17 -4.65 -9.07
CA LEU A 200 10.28 -3.34 -9.71
C LEU A 200 10.11 -3.44 -11.24
N ILE A 201 10.72 -4.44 -11.87
CA ILE A 201 10.54 -4.71 -13.31
C ILE A 201 9.10 -5.10 -13.62
N LYS A 202 8.46 -5.88 -12.75
CA LYS A 202 7.05 -6.23 -12.90
C LYS A 202 6.15 -4.99 -12.88
N LEU A 203 6.39 -4.05 -11.96
CA LEU A 203 5.67 -2.77 -11.95
C LEU A 203 5.93 -1.97 -13.23
N ALA A 204 7.17 -1.94 -13.73
CA ALA A 204 7.47 -1.28 -15.00
C ALA A 204 6.71 -1.89 -16.18
N HIS A 205 6.49 -3.21 -16.20
CA HIS A 205 5.66 -3.88 -17.19
C HIS A 205 4.17 -3.57 -17.08
N ILE A 206 3.66 -3.42 -15.85
CA ILE A 206 2.23 -3.13 -15.62
C ILE A 206 1.88 -1.71 -16.08
N TYR A 207 2.77 -0.75 -15.81
CA TYR A 207 2.49 0.67 -15.99
C TYR A 207 3.09 1.28 -17.26
N GLY A 208 4.02 0.60 -17.92
CA GLY A 208 4.84 1.23 -18.97
C GLY A 208 5.02 0.41 -20.24
N SER A 209 5.54 1.11 -21.25
CA SER A 209 5.88 0.54 -22.54
C SER A 209 7.16 -0.32 -22.45
N SER A 210 7.41 -1.11 -23.50
CA SER A 210 8.65 -1.87 -23.62
C SER A 210 9.91 -0.98 -23.53
N LYS A 211 9.84 0.26 -24.02
CA LYS A 211 10.91 1.24 -23.93
C LYS A 211 11.16 1.69 -22.49
N PHE A 212 10.09 1.92 -21.72
CA PHE A 212 10.24 2.23 -20.30
C PHE A 212 10.83 1.05 -19.51
N VAL A 213 10.37 -0.17 -19.77
CA VAL A 213 10.93 -1.38 -19.15
C VAL A 213 12.44 -1.50 -19.44
N GLN A 214 12.86 -1.24 -20.68
CA GLN A 214 14.28 -1.22 -21.05
C GLN A 214 15.06 -0.15 -20.29
N GLN A 215 14.49 1.06 -20.12
CA GLN A 215 15.10 2.13 -19.34
C GLN A 215 15.38 1.66 -17.90
N VAL A 216 14.39 1.09 -17.22
CA VAL A 216 14.53 0.61 -15.83
C VAL A 216 15.53 -0.56 -15.73
N THR A 217 15.49 -1.47 -16.71
CA THR A 217 16.36 -2.66 -16.74
C THR A 217 17.83 -2.28 -16.96
N ASN A 218 18.11 -1.42 -17.93
CA ASN A 218 19.47 -1.09 -18.36
C ASN A 218 20.14 -0.05 -17.45
N ASN A 219 19.40 0.98 -17.03
CA ASN A 219 19.96 2.07 -16.24
C ASN A 219 19.87 1.81 -14.72
N GLY A 220 19.17 0.74 -14.33
CA GLY A 220 18.98 0.32 -12.95
C GLY A 220 17.78 1.00 -12.29
N PHE A 221 17.22 0.33 -11.28
CA PHE A 221 15.93 0.73 -10.69
C PHE A 221 15.89 2.14 -10.08
N GLN A 222 17.06 2.71 -9.76
CA GLN A 222 17.17 4.06 -9.19
C GLN A 222 17.10 5.15 -10.25
N SER A 223 17.28 4.82 -11.54
CA SER A 223 17.43 5.79 -12.62
C SER A 223 16.16 6.59 -12.93
N ILE A 224 15.02 6.20 -12.37
CA ILE A 224 13.72 6.84 -12.59
C ILE A 224 13.24 7.61 -11.36
N CYS A 225 14.06 7.72 -10.32
CA CYS A 225 13.73 8.50 -9.13
C CYS A 225 14.89 9.45 -8.80
N PRO A 226 14.60 10.61 -8.18
CA PRO A 226 15.63 11.45 -7.60
C PRO A 226 16.42 10.68 -6.55
N THR A 227 17.75 10.87 -6.50
CA THR A 227 18.64 10.12 -5.59
C THR A 227 18.22 10.22 -4.12
N LYS A 228 17.64 11.37 -3.73
CA LYS A 228 17.11 11.61 -2.38
C LYS A 228 16.06 10.57 -1.95
N VAL A 229 15.25 10.03 -2.87
CA VAL A 229 14.22 9.00 -2.59
C VAL A 229 14.80 7.77 -1.89
N PHE A 230 16.06 7.43 -2.19
CA PHE A 230 16.76 6.28 -1.63
C PHE A 230 17.60 6.59 -0.39
N SER A 231 17.55 7.84 0.10
CA SER A 231 18.24 8.24 1.31
C SER A 231 17.77 7.40 2.50
N ARG A 232 18.72 6.94 3.33
CA ARG A 232 18.42 6.14 4.52
C ARG A 232 17.54 6.87 5.51
N HIS A 233 17.49 8.20 5.47
CA HIS A 233 16.72 9.04 6.38
C HIS A 233 15.34 9.40 5.87
N LEU A 234 15.09 9.27 4.55
CA LEU A 234 13.77 9.57 4.00
C LEU A 234 12.88 8.32 4.08
N ARG A 235 11.77 8.48 4.81
CA ARG A 235 10.69 7.51 4.95
C ARG A 235 9.39 8.27 4.74
N ASN A 236 8.34 7.53 4.39
CA ASN A 236 7.00 8.11 4.16
C ASN A 236 7.04 9.20 3.09
N ILE A 237 7.60 8.84 1.94
CA ILE A 237 7.54 9.70 0.75
C ILE A 237 6.12 9.64 0.21
N GLU A 238 5.56 10.81 -0.04
CA GLU A 238 4.28 10.99 -0.74
C GLU A 238 4.55 11.45 -2.17
N VAL A 239 3.62 11.13 -3.05
CA VAL A 239 3.72 11.39 -4.48
C VAL A 239 2.45 12.04 -4.96
N ALA A 240 2.59 13.08 -5.78
CA ALA A 240 1.51 13.65 -6.57
C ALA A 240 2.04 13.98 -7.97
N SER A 241 1.13 14.10 -8.92
CA SER A 241 1.45 14.42 -10.30
C SER A 241 0.55 15.53 -10.81
N GLU A 242 1.05 16.27 -11.78
CA GLU A 242 0.24 17.16 -12.59
C GLU A 242 0.43 16.82 -14.07
N PHE A 243 -0.63 16.99 -14.85
CA PHE A 243 -0.56 16.96 -16.30
C PHE A 243 0.14 18.23 -16.81
N MET A 244 0.99 18.06 -17.82
CA MET A 244 1.65 19.16 -18.51
C MET A 244 1.18 19.20 -19.96
N ASP A 245 0.57 20.31 -20.35
CA ASP A 245 0.29 20.57 -21.75
C ASP A 245 1.60 20.71 -22.53
N SER A 246 1.81 19.80 -23.48
CA SER A 246 3.00 19.79 -24.33
C SER A 246 2.79 20.58 -25.63
N GLY A 247 1.57 21.03 -25.92
CA GLY A 247 1.16 21.57 -27.22
C GLY A 247 1.15 20.54 -28.35
N ASP A 248 1.59 19.30 -28.08
CA ASP A 248 1.66 18.17 -29.00
C ASP A 248 0.65 17.12 -28.53
N SER A 249 -0.49 17.03 -29.20
CA SER A 249 -1.59 16.12 -28.85
C SER A 249 -1.19 14.63 -28.88
N THR A 250 -0.01 14.31 -29.41
CA THR A 250 0.54 12.95 -29.44
C THR A 250 1.42 12.62 -28.23
N LYS A 251 1.77 13.61 -27.40
CA LYS A 251 2.64 13.46 -26.23
C LYS A 251 1.97 13.92 -24.96
N ILE A 252 1.69 12.96 -24.09
CA ILE A 252 1.23 13.21 -22.73
C ILE A 252 2.47 13.37 -21.85
N ARG A 253 2.56 14.49 -21.14
CA ARG A 253 3.63 14.73 -20.17
C ARG A 253 3.04 14.94 -18.80
N SER A 254 3.74 14.46 -17.79
CA SER A 254 3.42 14.72 -16.40
C SER A 254 4.66 15.12 -15.64
N LYS A 255 4.50 16.04 -14.70
CA LYS A 255 5.51 16.30 -13.68
C LYS A 255 5.09 15.61 -12.39
N VAL A 256 5.99 14.80 -11.86
CA VAL A 256 5.78 14.04 -10.63
C VAL A 256 6.58 14.68 -9.52
N TYR A 257 5.92 14.92 -8.40
CA TYR A 257 6.46 15.59 -7.23
C TYR A 257 6.62 14.60 -6.08
N PHE A 258 7.75 14.70 -5.37
CA PHE A 258 8.03 13.88 -4.20
C PHE A 258 8.06 14.76 -2.96
N TYR A 259 7.25 14.38 -1.97
CA TYR A 259 7.10 15.11 -0.71
C TYR A 259 7.57 14.25 0.45
N LEU A 260 8.05 14.91 1.51
CA LEU A 260 8.05 14.27 2.81
C LEU A 260 6.61 14.31 3.33
N HIS A 261 6.24 13.29 4.08
CA HIS A 261 4.95 13.29 4.79
C HIS A 261 4.75 14.60 5.54
N ASP A 262 3.55 15.16 5.44
CA ASP A 262 3.19 16.46 6.01
C ASP A 262 4.14 17.59 5.54
N THR A 263 4.53 17.61 4.26
CA THR A 263 5.20 18.76 3.62
C THR A 263 4.46 19.29 2.38
N TYR A 264 4.33 20.61 2.25
CA TYR A 264 3.63 21.25 1.12
C TYR A 264 4.56 21.55 -0.05
N THR A 265 5.87 21.56 0.20
CA THR A 265 6.89 21.82 -0.82
C THR A 265 7.54 20.50 -1.19
N PRO A 266 7.53 20.11 -2.48
CA PRO A 266 8.21 18.91 -2.91
C PRO A 266 9.72 19.07 -2.70
N PHE A 267 10.38 18.03 -2.21
CA PHE A 267 11.84 18.05 -2.06
C PHE A 267 12.57 17.77 -3.38
N ASP A 268 11.84 17.21 -4.35
CA ASP A 268 12.33 16.91 -5.70
C ASP A 268 11.17 16.61 -6.66
N SER A 269 11.47 16.53 -7.96
CA SER A 269 10.49 16.17 -9.01
C SER A 269 11.15 15.49 -10.20
N VAL A 270 10.38 14.74 -10.99
CA VAL A 270 10.80 14.20 -12.29
C VAL A 270 9.75 14.45 -13.36
N TYR A 271 10.14 14.36 -14.63
CA TYR A 271 9.21 14.38 -15.75
C TYR A 271 8.94 12.96 -16.27
N VAL A 272 7.69 12.70 -16.60
CA VAL A 272 7.23 11.43 -17.17
C VAL A 272 6.62 11.73 -18.53
N GLU A 273 7.13 11.07 -19.56
CA GLU A 273 6.50 11.03 -20.89
C GLU A 273 5.67 9.76 -21.00
N MET A 274 4.42 9.93 -21.42
CA MET A 274 3.46 8.84 -21.60
C MET A 274 3.04 8.76 -23.07
N LYS A 275 2.72 7.54 -23.49
CA LYS A 275 2.20 7.23 -24.82
C LYS A 275 0.73 6.81 -24.69
N ARG A 276 -0.14 7.32 -25.55
CA ARG A 276 -1.55 6.91 -25.60
C ARG A 276 -1.64 5.41 -25.93
N ASP A 277 -2.52 4.75 -25.19
CA ASP A 277 -2.86 3.34 -25.34
C ASP A 277 -4.29 3.18 -24.81
N ASP A 278 -5.26 3.08 -25.72
CA ASP A 278 -6.69 3.14 -25.35
C ASP A 278 -7.19 1.81 -24.75
N ASP A 279 -6.37 0.75 -24.77
CA ASP A 279 -6.69 -0.56 -24.22
C ASP A 279 -6.38 -0.68 -22.71
N VAL A 280 -5.87 0.38 -22.08
CA VAL A 280 -5.49 0.39 -20.65
C VAL A 280 -6.28 1.41 -19.83
N ASN A 281 -6.38 1.18 -18.51
CA ASN A 281 -7.24 1.93 -17.58
C ASN A 281 -7.08 3.46 -17.60
N TYR A 282 -5.90 3.99 -17.94
CA TYR A 282 -5.63 5.43 -17.99
C TYR A 282 -5.63 6.01 -19.41
N GLY A 283 -5.89 5.19 -20.44
CA GLY A 283 -5.74 5.59 -21.85
C GLY A 283 -4.28 5.89 -22.25
N CYS A 284 -3.31 5.51 -21.42
CA CYS A 284 -1.89 5.70 -21.68
C CYS A 284 -1.01 4.78 -20.81
N VAL A 285 0.25 4.66 -21.23
CA VAL A 285 1.33 3.97 -20.50
C VAL A 285 2.54 4.88 -20.36
N ILE A 286 3.36 4.67 -19.34
CA ILE A 286 4.64 5.37 -19.17
C ILE A 286 5.60 4.93 -20.28
N ASP A 287 6.12 5.86 -21.08
CA ASP A 287 7.07 5.55 -22.15
C ASP A 287 8.52 5.86 -21.76
N LYS A 288 8.72 6.92 -20.97
CA LYS A 288 10.05 7.35 -20.52
C LYS A 288 9.97 8.23 -19.28
N VAL A 289 10.98 8.15 -18.43
CA VAL A 289 11.21 9.11 -17.34
C VAL A 289 12.44 9.97 -17.65
N ILE A 290 12.34 11.25 -17.35
CA ILE A 290 13.43 12.24 -17.44
C ILE A 290 13.62 12.76 -16.00
N PRO A 291 14.63 12.24 -15.27
CA PRO A 291 14.89 12.60 -13.88
C PRO A 291 15.32 14.05 -13.70
#